data_AF-A0A3M2JTH1-F1
#
_entry.id   AF-A0A3M2JTH1-F1
#
_cell.length_a   1.000
_cell.length_b   1.000
_cell.length_c   1.000
_cell.angle_alpha   90.00
_cell.angle_beta   90.00
_cell.angle_gamma   90.00
#
_symmetry.space_group_name_H-M   'P 1'
#
loop_
_entity.id
_entity.type
_entity.pdbx_description
1 polymer ?
#
loop_
_entity_poly.entity_id
_entity_poly.type
_entity_poly.pdbx_seq_one_letter_code
_entity_poly.pdbx_strand_id
1 'polypeptide(L)'
;MAYTSGLDAIYWNPAGFAGMTTRAAGTFSTMTIFNDIDVNYLAIGVKMGGLGTLGFSLKAFDFGEIPYTTNQDWDGASGRTFSPTFLTGAVTYSRQLTDAIQVGVSGKFISERVPRASGNAVAFDIGIQYHNLGDINGLSMGVVVKNIGTNLKYTGSAFLIKDESGNFTDIPTASFQLPATVELGLGYRYNINEQNSFILNGNFVNNNFG
;
A
#
# COMPACT_ATOMS: atom_id res chain seq x y z
N MET A 1 1.24 12.69 7.01
CA MET A 1 2.52 12.41 6.32
C MET A 1 3.76 12.92 7.05
N ALA A 2 3.74 14.14 7.62
CA ALA A 2 4.88 14.72 8.34
C ALA A 2 5.07 14.21 9.80
N TYR A 3 3.98 13.82 10.47
CA TYR A 3 3.98 13.35 11.87
C TYR A 3 3.57 11.89 12.04
N THR A 4 3.49 11.12 10.96
CA THR A 4 3.19 9.68 11.11
C THR A 4 4.40 8.98 11.71
N SER A 5 4.16 8.12 12.70
CA SER A 5 5.20 7.36 13.38
C SER A 5 4.68 5.99 13.80
N GLY A 6 5.61 5.09 14.15
CA GLY A 6 5.26 3.74 14.57
C GLY A 6 4.89 2.82 13.41
N LEU A 7 4.21 1.71 13.71
CA LEU A 7 3.96 0.64 12.75
C LEU A 7 3.00 1.04 11.62
N ASP A 8 2.00 1.88 11.92
CA ASP A 8 1.04 2.37 10.93
C ASP A 8 1.67 3.34 9.92
N ALA A 9 2.83 3.92 10.25
CA ALA A 9 3.57 4.78 9.32
C ALA A 9 4.00 4.03 8.05
N ILE A 10 4.18 2.71 8.12
CA ILE A 10 4.49 1.86 6.95
C ILE A 10 3.48 2.09 5.81
N TYR A 11 2.19 2.29 6.14
CA TYR A 11 1.15 2.52 5.15
C TYR A 11 1.21 3.95 4.57
N TRP A 12 1.47 4.94 5.42
CA TRP A 12 1.38 6.35 5.06
C TRP A 12 2.69 6.89 4.48
N ASN A 13 3.77 6.88 5.27
CA ASN A 13 5.10 7.30 4.89
C ASN A 13 6.13 6.37 5.55
N PRO A 14 6.86 5.54 4.79
CA PRO A 14 7.78 4.57 5.37
C PRO A 14 8.85 5.23 6.24
N ALA A 15 9.24 6.48 6.01
CA ALA A 15 10.19 7.19 6.88
C ALA A 15 9.76 7.22 8.35
N GLY A 16 8.48 7.43 8.63
CA GLY A 16 7.96 7.53 10.00
C GLY A 16 8.08 6.24 10.81
N PHE A 17 8.28 5.10 10.14
CA PHE A 17 8.52 3.83 10.82
C PHE A 17 9.87 3.80 11.57
N ALA A 18 10.83 4.65 11.20
CA ALA A 18 12.04 4.87 11.98
C ALA A 18 11.73 5.39 13.41
N GLY A 19 10.63 6.13 13.58
CA GLY A 19 10.14 6.66 14.84
C GLY A 19 9.48 5.62 15.77
N MET A 20 9.51 4.31 15.45
CA MET A 20 8.99 3.27 16.35
C MET A 20 9.76 3.30 17.68
N THR A 21 9.03 3.34 18.79
CA THR A 21 9.62 3.43 20.15
C THR A 21 9.83 2.06 20.77
N THR A 22 9.00 1.08 20.44
CA THR A 22 9.10 -0.29 20.94
C THR A 22 10.12 -1.13 20.15
N ARG A 23 10.64 -2.19 20.78
CA ARG A 23 11.57 -3.13 20.12
C ARG A 23 10.88 -3.99 19.05
N ALA A 24 9.63 -4.38 19.32
CA ALA A 24 8.78 -5.09 18.38
C ALA A 24 7.34 -4.59 18.52
N ALA A 25 6.59 -4.61 17.42
CA ALA A 25 5.17 -4.26 17.39
C ALA A 25 4.45 -5.09 16.32
N GLY A 26 3.17 -5.32 16.54
CA GLY A 26 2.27 -5.93 15.56
C GLY A 26 0.93 -5.20 15.59
N THR A 27 0.29 -5.07 14.43
CA THR A 27 -1.05 -4.51 14.30
C THR A 27 -1.83 -5.35 13.30
N PHE A 28 -3.12 -5.50 13.57
CA PHE A 28 -4.07 -6.12 12.68
C PHE A 28 -5.32 -5.25 12.64
N SER A 29 -5.84 -4.98 11.45
CA SER A 29 -7.09 -4.27 11.26
C SER A 29 -7.90 -4.88 10.13
N THR A 30 -9.21 -4.87 10.32
CA THR A 30 -10.19 -5.23 9.30
C THR A 30 -11.11 -4.04 9.09
N MET A 31 -11.37 -3.69 7.84
CA MET A 31 -12.29 -2.62 7.46
C MET A 31 -13.24 -3.15 6.41
N THR A 32 -14.52 -3.23 6.74
CA THR A 32 -15.58 -3.55 5.80
C THR A 32 -15.96 -2.31 5.01
N ILE A 33 -15.94 -2.43 3.68
CA ILE A 33 -16.37 -1.41 2.73
C ILE A 33 -17.77 -1.80 2.22
N PHE A 34 -18.28 -1.12 1.20
CA PHE A 34 -19.57 -1.41 0.57
C PHE A 34 -19.70 -2.87 0.15
N ASN A 35 -20.90 -3.43 0.35
CA ASN A 35 -21.29 -4.76 -0.14
C ASN A 35 -20.42 -5.92 0.40
N ASP A 36 -20.13 -5.87 1.71
CA ASP A 36 -19.41 -6.92 2.46
C ASP A 36 -17.98 -7.21 1.93
N ILE A 37 -17.37 -6.23 1.27
CA ILE A 37 -15.97 -6.30 0.84
C ILE A 37 -15.10 -5.95 2.04
N ASP A 38 -14.31 -6.91 2.51
CA ASP A 38 -13.41 -6.72 3.65
C ASP A 38 -11.98 -6.41 3.21
N VAL A 39 -11.40 -5.40 3.84
CA VAL A 39 -9.98 -5.07 3.72
C VAL A 39 -9.27 -5.45 5.01
N ASN A 40 -8.43 -6.46 4.93
CA ASN A 40 -7.62 -6.94 6.03
C ASN A 40 -6.20 -6.40 5.89
N TYR A 41 -5.67 -5.85 6.97
CA TYR A 41 -4.30 -5.34 7.05
C TYR A 41 -3.60 -5.93 8.26
N LEU A 42 -2.44 -6.51 8.04
CA LEU A 42 -1.54 -7.02 9.07
C LEU A 42 -0.20 -6.32 8.88
N ALA A 43 0.40 -5.83 9.96
CA ALA A 43 1.79 -5.42 9.93
C ALA A 43 2.52 -5.88 11.19
N ILE A 44 3.81 -6.16 11.04
CA ILE A 44 4.74 -6.48 12.12
C ILE A 44 6.04 -5.72 11.90
N GLY A 45 6.69 -5.30 12.98
CA GLY A 45 7.89 -4.48 12.91
C GLY A 45 8.85 -4.78 14.04
N VAL A 46 10.14 -4.68 13.76
CA VAL A 46 11.23 -4.84 14.72
C VAL A 46 12.22 -3.69 14.61
N LYS A 47 12.58 -3.10 15.75
CA LYS A 47 13.63 -2.08 15.87
C LYS A 47 14.95 -2.75 16.21
N MET A 48 15.96 -2.53 15.37
CA MET A 48 17.28 -3.15 15.47
C MET A 48 18.32 -2.18 16.04
N GLY A 49 17.94 -1.37 17.03
CA GLY A 49 18.81 -0.34 17.61
C GLY A 49 19.27 0.67 16.56
N GLY A 50 20.59 0.93 16.49
CA GLY A 50 21.18 1.90 15.55
C GLY A 50 21.18 1.47 14.07
N LEU A 51 20.81 0.22 13.77
CA LEU A 51 20.70 -0.28 12.40
C LEU A 51 19.40 0.16 11.70
N GLY A 52 18.40 0.66 12.44
CA GLY A 52 17.10 1.06 11.91
C GLY A 52 15.97 0.10 12.29
N THR A 53 14.87 0.17 11.54
CA THR A 53 13.65 -0.59 11.78
C THR A 53 13.30 -1.38 10.53
N LEU A 54 12.96 -2.66 10.69
CA LEU A 54 12.52 -3.56 9.63
C LEU A 54 11.09 -4.00 9.90
N GLY A 55 10.26 -4.02 8.87
CA GLY A 55 8.85 -4.35 8.99
C GLY A 55 8.34 -5.12 7.80
N PHE A 56 7.29 -5.89 8.03
CA PHE A 56 6.54 -6.60 7.01
C PHE A 56 5.07 -6.20 7.15
N SER A 57 4.39 -5.98 6.03
CA SER A 57 2.95 -5.78 6.00
C SER A 57 2.28 -6.61 4.91
N LEU A 58 1.05 -6.98 5.17
CA LEU A 58 0.18 -7.71 4.26
C LEU A 58 -1.16 -7.00 4.23
N LYS A 59 -1.65 -6.71 3.03
CA LYS A 59 -2.99 -6.18 2.78
C LYS A 59 -3.72 -7.14 1.86
N ALA A 60 -4.92 -7.56 2.25
CA ALA A 60 -5.77 -8.42 1.45
C ALA A 60 -7.16 -7.77 1.29
N PHE A 61 -7.66 -7.77 0.06
CA PHE A 61 -9.06 -7.48 -0.24
C PHE A 61 -9.78 -8.81 -0.45
N ASP A 62 -10.83 -9.02 0.33
CA ASP A 62 -11.77 -10.10 0.20
C ASP A 62 -13.09 -9.54 -0.33
N PHE A 63 -13.50 -10.01 -1.50
CA PHE A 63 -14.71 -9.55 -2.18
C PHE A 63 -15.93 -10.43 -1.87
N GLY A 64 -15.80 -11.40 -0.97
CA GLY A 64 -16.82 -12.39 -0.70
C GLY A 64 -17.10 -13.27 -1.92
N GLU A 65 -18.30 -13.85 -1.95
CA GLU A 65 -18.75 -14.68 -3.06
C GLU A 65 -19.68 -13.91 -4.00
N ILE A 66 -19.25 -13.74 -5.26
CA ILE A 66 -20.03 -13.07 -6.30
C ILE A 66 -20.70 -14.14 -7.18
N PRO A 67 -22.02 -14.09 -7.41
CA PRO A 67 -22.69 -15.01 -8.31
C PRO A 67 -22.20 -14.85 -9.76
N TYR A 68 -21.90 -15.97 -10.40
CA TYR A 68 -21.41 -16.01 -11.77
C TYR A 68 -22.60 -15.98 -12.73
N THR A 69 -22.81 -14.85 -13.40
CA THR A 69 -23.89 -14.68 -14.38
C THR A 69 -23.41 -14.92 -15.81
N THR A 70 -24.28 -15.48 -16.65
CA THR A 70 -24.02 -15.67 -18.09
C THR A 70 -25.26 -15.26 -18.89
N ASN A 71 -25.13 -15.11 -20.20
CA ASN A 71 -26.28 -14.86 -21.09
C ASN A 71 -27.36 -15.96 -21.04
N GLN A 72 -27.10 -17.11 -20.41
CA GLN A 72 -28.07 -18.18 -20.21
C GLN A 72 -28.55 -18.28 -18.75
N ASP A 73 -27.88 -17.59 -17.84
CA ASP A 73 -28.15 -17.59 -16.40
C ASP A 73 -27.92 -16.18 -15.86
N TRP A 74 -28.90 -15.31 -16.08
CA TRP A 74 -28.82 -13.88 -15.75
C TRP A 74 -29.03 -13.67 -14.25
N ASP A 75 -29.82 -14.54 -13.62
CA ASP A 75 -30.16 -14.49 -12.21
C ASP A 75 -29.16 -15.25 -11.33
N GLY A 76 -28.17 -15.94 -11.91
CA GLY A 76 -27.18 -16.74 -11.17
C GLY A 76 -27.77 -18.00 -10.52
N ALA A 77 -28.88 -18.51 -11.07
CA ALA A 77 -29.61 -19.66 -10.56
C ALA A 77 -28.80 -20.97 -10.58
N SER A 78 -27.67 -21.01 -11.30
CA SER A 78 -26.72 -22.12 -11.26
C SER A 78 -25.97 -22.26 -9.93
N GLY A 79 -26.01 -21.26 -9.05
CA GLY A 79 -25.34 -21.27 -7.74
C GLY A 79 -23.81 -21.24 -7.82
N ARG A 80 -23.24 -20.99 -9.01
CA ARG A 80 -21.79 -20.85 -9.19
C ARG A 80 -21.35 -19.49 -8.69
N THR A 81 -20.37 -19.45 -7.80
CA THR A 81 -19.79 -18.21 -7.28
C THR A 81 -18.32 -18.06 -7.67
N PHE A 82 -17.81 -16.84 -7.60
CA PHE A 82 -16.38 -16.58 -7.67
C PHE A 82 -15.99 -15.49 -6.68
N SER A 83 -14.75 -15.56 -6.18
CA SER A 83 -14.20 -14.57 -5.26
C SER A 83 -12.88 -14.02 -5.82
N PRO A 84 -12.87 -12.76 -6.30
CA PRO A 84 -11.63 -12.06 -6.58
C PRO A 84 -10.78 -11.92 -5.31
N THR A 85 -9.46 -11.99 -5.44
CA THR A 85 -8.55 -11.78 -4.30
C THR A 85 -7.41 -10.87 -4.72
N PHE A 86 -7.30 -9.71 -4.07
CA PHE A 86 -6.19 -8.78 -4.28
C PHE A 86 -5.31 -8.76 -3.04
N LEU A 87 -4.03 -9.05 -3.22
CA LEU A 87 -3.04 -9.16 -2.15
C LEU A 87 -1.88 -8.22 -2.42
N THR A 88 -1.45 -7.49 -1.39
CA THR A 88 -0.22 -6.71 -1.40
C THR A 88 0.62 -7.11 -0.19
N GLY A 89 1.78 -7.72 -0.44
CA GLY A 89 2.81 -7.94 0.57
C GLY A 89 3.88 -6.86 0.46
N ALA A 90 4.39 -6.36 1.59
CA ALA A 90 5.45 -5.36 1.58
C ALA A 90 6.51 -5.63 2.65
N VAL A 91 7.76 -5.35 2.32
CA VAL A 91 8.88 -5.29 3.26
C VAL A 91 9.34 -3.85 3.31
N THR A 92 9.42 -3.29 4.53
CA THR A 92 9.77 -1.90 4.77
C THR A 92 11.00 -1.80 5.65
N TYR A 93 11.96 -1.00 5.22
CA TYR A 93 13.13 -0.65 6.02
C TYR A 93 13.20 0.86 6.18
N SER A 94 13.40 1.30 7.41
CA SER A 94 13.45 2.73 7.74
C SER A 94 14.56 3.02 8.74
N ARG A 95 15.16 4.19 8.60
CA ARG A 95 16.28 4.60 9.44
C ARG A 95 16.23 6.09 9.74
N GLN A 96 16.54 6.42 10.98
CA GLN A 96 16.84 7.78 11.38
C GLN A 96 18.28 8.11 10.95
N LEU A 97 18.44 9.08 10.05
CA LEU A 97 19.76 9.52 9.56
C LEU A 97 20.37 10.57 10.50
N THR A 98 19.54 11.44 11.03
CA THR A 98 19.91 12.48 12.02
C THR A 98 18.76 12.63 13.02
N ASP A 99 18.95 13.42 14.08
CA ASP A 99 17.87 13.72 15.03
C ASP A 99 16.64 14.33 14.37
N ALA A 100 16.83 14.98 13.21
CA ALA A 100 15.79 15.64 12.46
C ALA A 100 15.30 14.86 11.22
N ILE A 101 16.13 14.02 10.61
CA ILE A 101 15.84 13.40 9.31
C ILE A 101 15.62 11.89 9.45
N GLN A 102 14.49 11.42 8.95
CA GLN A 102 14.15 10.01 8.82
C GLN A 102 13.91 9.66 7.36
N VAL A 103 14.34 8.47 6.96
CA VAL A 103 14.12 7.94 5.61
C VAL A 103 13.56 6.53 5.70
N GLY A 104 12.81 6.13 4.69
CA GLY A 104 12.29 4.77 4.60
C GLY A 104 12.02 4.35 3.17
N VAL A 105 12.13 3.05 2.93
CA VAL A 105 11.83 2.41 1.66
C VAL A 105 10.97 1.17 1.90
N SER A 106 9.97 0.97 1.05
CA SER A 106 9.14 -0.23 1.06
C SER A 106 9.16 -0.89 -0.30
N GLY A 107 9.53 -2.17 -0.35
CA GLY A 107 9.33 -3.01 -1.54
C GLY A 107 8.00 -3.74 -1.42
N LYS A 108 7.16 -3.64 -2.45
CA LYS A 108 5.81 -4.21 -2.52
C LYS A 108 5.72 -5.25 -3.62
N PHE A 109 5.04 -6.34 -3.33
CA PHE A 109 4.56 -7.31 -4.31
C PHE A 109 3.03 -7.27 -4.31
N ILE A 110 2.47 -6.96 -5.47
CA ILE A 110 1.03 -6.83 -5.71
C ILE A 110 0.61 -8.00 -6.59
N SER A 111 -0.41 -8.73 -6.15
CA SER A 111 -0.99 -9.87 -6.85
C SER A 111 -2.50 -9.70 -6.89
N GLU A 112 -3.06 -9.67 -8.08
CA GLU A 112 -4.50 -9.58 -8.31
C GLU A 112 -4.96 -10.84 -9.02
N ARG A 113 -5.97 -11.52 -8.47
CA ARG A 113 -6.57 -12.71 -9.06
C ARG A 113 -8.06 -12.49 -9.28
N VAL A 114 -8.49 -12.75 -10.51
CA VAL A 114 -9.87 -12.78 -10.94
C VAL A 114 -10.12 -14.11 -11.67
N PRO A 115 -11.37 -14.52 -11.92
CA PRO A 115 -11.63 -15.77 -12.62
C PRO A 115 -10.93 -15.82 -13.97
N ARG A 116 -10.09 -16.84 -14.18
CA ARG A 116 -9.33 -17.10 -15.41
C ARG A 116 -8.27 -16.05 -15.77
N ALA A 117 -7.97 -15.09 -14.89
CA ALA A 117 -6.85 -14.16 -15.09
C ALA A 117 -6.16 -13.78 -13.77
N SER A 118 -4.84 -13.59 -13.83
CA SER A 118 -4.03 -13.08 -12.72
C SER A 118 -3.03 -12.06 -13.21
N GLY A 119 -2.78 -11.05 -12.39
CA GLY A 119 -1.77 -10.01 -12.63
C GLY A 119 -0.84 -9.89 -11.44
N ASN A 120 0.46 -9.74 -11.70
CA ASN A 120 1.45 -9.46 -10.66
C ASN A 120 2.22 -8.19 -11.01
N ALA A 121 2.59 -7.42 -10.00
CA ALA A 121 3.45 -6.26 -10.14
C ALA A 121 4.36 -6.11 -8.92
N VAL A 122 5.54 -5.53 -9.12
CA VAL A 122 6.45 -5.12 -8.06
C VAL A 122 6.50 -3.60 -8.03
N ALA A 123 6.47 -3.01 -6.84
CA ALA A 123 6.51 -1.57 -6.65
C ALA A 123 7.38 -1.17 -5.47
N PHE A 124 7.77 0.09 -5.44
CA PHE A 124 8.57 0.68 -4.38
C PHE A 124 7.93 1.98 -3.90
N ASP A 125 7.97 2.16 -2.59
CA ASP A 125 7.70 3.45 -1.95
C ASP A 125 8.98 3.98 -1.33
N ILE A 126 9.23 5.28 -1.48
CA ILE A 126 10.37 5.96 -0.86
C ILE A 126 9.83 7.16 -0.12
N GLY A 127 10.19 7.28 1.15
CA GLY A 127 9.71 8.32 2.05
C GLY A 127 10.84 9.02 2.78
N ILE A 128 10.64 10.31 3.04
CA ILE A 128 11.50 11.16 3.87
C ILE A 128 10.60 11.95 4.83
N GLN A 129 11.06 12.12 6.07
CA GLN A 129 10.50 13.06 7.04
C GLN A 129 11.62 13.93 7.59
N TYR A 130 11.35 15.23 7.71
CA TYR A 130 12.23 16.21 8.32
C TYR A 130 11.46 16.92 9.44
N HIS A 131 11.89 16.69 10.68
CA HIS A 131 11.41 17.34 11.88
C HIS A 131 12.19 18.61 12.20
N ASN A 132 11.51 19.60 12.79
CA ASN A 132 12.07 20.91 13.12
C ASN A 132 12.71 21.61 11.91
N LEU A 133 11.93 21.70 10.82
CA LEU A 133 12.36 22.28 9.55
C LEU A 133 12.84 23.72 9.75
N GLY A 134 14.08 24.01 9.33
CA GLY A 134 14.65 25.36 9.41
C GLY A 134 14.82 25.87 10.84
N ASP A 135 15.11 24.97 11.79
CA ASP A 135 15.24 25.25 13.24
C ASP A 135 13.95 25.77 13.91
N ILE A 136 12.81 25.66 13.22
CA ILE A 136 11.50 25.99 13.77
C ILE A 136 10.99 24.77 14.54
N ASN A 137 11.05 24.84 15.87
CA ASN A 137 10.55 23.77 16.74
C ASN A 137 9.08 23.48 16.45
N GLY A 138 8.77 22.20 16.25
CA GLY A 138 7.41 21.76 15.96
C GLY A 138 6.98 21.98 14.51
N LEU A 139 7.82 22.46 13.59
CA LEU A 139 7.52 22.41 12.15
C LEU A 139 8.10 21.14 11.55
N SER A 140 7.29 20.30 10.92
CA SER A 140 7.75 19.07 10.25
C SER A 140 7.24 18.99 8.81
N MET A 141 8.05 18.38 7.96
CA MET A 141 7.72 18.11 6.55
C MET A 141 7.91 16.63 6.27
N GLY A 142 7.06 16.06 5.42
CA GLY A 142 7.20 14.70 4.92
C GLY A 142 6.99 14.67 3.41
N VAL A 143 7.78 13.88 2.72
CA VAL A 143 7.63 13.61 1.29
C VAL A 143 7.59 12.10 1.11
N VAL A 144 6.69 11.61 0.28
CA VAL A 144 6.71 10.21 -0.16
C VAL A 144 6.46 10.16 -1.66
N VAL A 145 7.09 9.19 -2.30
CA VAL A 145 6.71 8.74 -3.63
C VAL A 145 6.30 7.29 -3.50
N LYS A 146 5.08 6.95 -3.92
CA LYS A 146 4.50 5.61 -3.77
C LYS A 146 4.32 4.91 -5.11
N ASN A 147 4.36 3.59 -5.05
CA ASN A 147 4.02 2.67 -6.14
C ASN A 147 4.85 2.86 -7.42
N ILE A 148 6.12 3.28 -7.30
CA ILE A 148 7.05 3.31 -8.45
C ILE A 148 7.43 1.87 -8.77
N GLY A 149 7.06 1.36 -9.95
CA GLY A 149 7.22 -0.06 -10.20
C GLY A 149 6.92 -0.51 -11.61
N THR A 150 6.84 -1.84 -11.76
CA THR A 150 6.49 -2.50 -13.01
C THR A 150 5.00 -2.32 -13.32
N ASN A 151 4.67 -2.36 -14.61
CA ASN A 151 3.27 -2.42 -15.02
C ASN A 151 2.63 -3.73 -14.58
N LEU A 152 1.39 -3.66 -14.11
CA LEU A 152 0.54 -4.80 -13.91
C LEU A 152 0.09 -5.33 -15.28
N LYS A 153 0.39 -6.60 -15.55
CA LYS A 153 -0.08 -7.29 -16.76
C LYS A 153 -0.87 -8.52 -16.36
N TYR A 154 -2.11 -8.59 -16.82
CA TYR A 154 -2.95 -9.77 -16.60
C TYR A 154 -2.62 -10.87 -17.59
N THR A 155 -2.54 -12.10 -17.13
CA THR A 155 -2.32 -13.30 -17.93
C THR A 155 -3.29 -14.38 -17.47
N GLY A 156 -3.60 -15.35 -18.32
CA GLY A 156 -4.49 -16.45 -17.94
C GLY A 156 -5.37 -16.93 -19.08
N SER A 157 -6.11 -17.99 -18.82
CA SER A 157 -6.94 -18.67 -19.82
C SER A 157 -8.09 -17.82 -20.36
N ALA A 158 -8.40 -16.68 -19.73
CA ALA A 158 -9.30 -15.67 -20.27
C ALA A 158 -8.80 -15.04 -21.58
N PHE A 159 -7.49 -15.08 -21.84
CA PHE A 159 -6.86 -14.45 -23.00
C PHE A 159 -6.38 -15.46 -24.04
N LEU A 160 -6.84 -16.71 -23.97
CA LEU A 160 -6.56 -17.72 -24.99
C LEU A 160 -7.65 -17.71 -26.06
N ILE A 161 -7.28 -17.47 -27.32
CA ILE A 161 -8.16 -17.71 -28.46
C ILE A 161 -7.80 -19.07 -29.05
N LYS A 162 -8.83 -19.85 -29.36
CA LYS A 162 -8.69 -21.07 -30.15
C LYS A 162 -8.77 -20.69 -31.63
N ASP A 163 -7.68 -20.94 -32.36
CA ASP A 163 -7.62 -20.79 -33.82
C ASP A 163 -8.49 -21.84 -34.53
N GLU A 164 -8.83 -21.64 -35.81
CA GLU A 164 -9.60 -22.57 -36.63
C GLU A 164 -8.93 -23.96 -36.72
N SER A 165 -7.60 -24.02 -36.56
CA SER A 165 -6.80 -25.25 -36.49
C SER A 165 -6.85 -25.95 -35.12
N GLY A 166 -7.55 -25.40 -34.14
CA GLY A 166 -7.70 -25.94 -32.80
C GLY A 166 -6.58 -25.62 -31.81
N ASN A 167 -5.57 -24.83 -32.23
CA ASN A 167 -4.46 -24.39 -31.38
C ASN A 167 -4.86 -23.18 -30.53
N PHE A 168 -4.35 -23.12 -29.29
CA PHE A 168 -4.56 -21.97 -28.41
C PHE A 168 -3.44 -20.95 -28.60
N THR A 169 -3.81 -19.70 -28.86
CA THR A 169 -2.87 -18.57 -28.98
C THR A 169 -3.21 -17.52 -27.92
N ASP A 170 -2.19 -17.01 -27.24
CA ASP A 170 -2.34 -15.93 -26.26
C ASP A 170 -2.61 -14.59 -26.96
N ILE A 171 -3.66 -13.88 -26.54
CA ILE A 171 -3.85 -12.48 -26.87
C ILE A 171 -2.97 -11.64 -25.96
N PRO A 172 -2.12 -10.75 -26.49
CA PRO A 172 -1.39 -9.80 -25.67
C PRO A 172 -2.36 -8.88 -24.93
N THR A 173 -2.33 -8.94 -23.60
CA THR A 173 -3.11 -8.09 -22.72
C THR A 173 -2.47 -6.72 -22.55
N ALA A 174 -3.31 -5.70 -22.33
CA ALA A 174 -2.84 -4.36 -21.99
C ALA A 174 -2.09 -4.39 -20.65
N SER A 175 -0.98 -3.66 -20.59
CA SER A 175 -0.24 -3.42 -19.34
C SER A 175 -0.73 -2.12 -18.70
N PHE A 176 -1.07 -2.17 -17.43
CA PHE A 176 -1.50 -1.00 -16.67
C PHE A 176 -0.37 -0.54 -15.74
N GLN A 177 -0.02 0.75 -15.79
CA GLN A 177 0.91 1.31 -14.80
C GLN A 177 0.24 1.33 -13.43
N LEU A 178 1.01 1.01 -12.40
CA LEU A 178 0.54 1.20 -11.03
C LEU A 178 0.30 2.70 -10.79
N PRO A 179 -0.71 3.08 -9.97
CA PRO A 179 -0.99 4.47 -9.68
C PRO A 179 0.13 5.04 -8.80
N ALA A 180 1.13 5.60 -9.46
CA ALA A 180 2.24 6.28 -8.81
C ALA A 180 1.77 7.64 -8.28
N THR A 181 2.09 7.92 -7.02
CA THR A 181 1.68 9.16 -6.37
C THR A 181 2.87 9.82 -5.69
N VAL A 182 2.85 11.15 -5.70
CA VAL A 182 3.74 11.98 -4.87
C VAL A 182 2.88 12.65 -3.83
N GLU A 183 3.23 12.47 -2.55
CA GLU A 183 2.53 13.13 -1.45
C GLU A 183 3.51 13.98 -0.65
N LEU A 184 3.09 15.22 -0.40
CA LEU A 184 3.79 16.19 0.42
C LEU A 184 2.95 16.46 1.65
N GLY A 185 3.55 16.43 2.82
CA GLY A 185 2.91 16.77 4.09
C GLY A 185 3.67 17.87 4.80
N LEU A 186 2.95 18.85 5.32
CA LEU A 186 3.46 19.82 6.26
C LEU A 186 2.65 19.71 7.55
N GLY A 187 3.34 19.74 8.68
CA GLY A 187 2.70 19.71 9.98
C GLY A 187 3.34 20.71 10.92
N TYR A 188 2.52 21.35 11.75
CA TYR A 188 2.98 22.17 12.86
C TYR A 188 2.40 21.66 14.18
N ARG A 189 3.27 21.30 15.12
CA ARG A 189 2.92 20.90 16.49
C ARG A 189 3.19 22.06 17.43
N TYR A 190 2.12 22.59 18.02
CA TYR A 190 2.17 23.56 19.11
C TYR A 190 1.99 22.84 20.45
N ASN A 191 2.98 22.90 21.33
CA ASN A 191 2.87 22.33 22.67
C ASN A 191 2.25 23.35 23.62
N ILE A 192 1.10 23.02 24.20
CA ILE A 192 0.42 23.89 25.18
C ILE A 192 1.06 23.69 26.56
N ASN A 193 1.37 22.43 26.90
CA ASN A 193 2.11 22.03 28.09
C ASN A 193 2.79 20.67 27.84
N GLU A 194 3.37 20.04 28.88
CA GLU A 194 4.10 18.76 28.73
C GLU A 194 3.24 17.58 28.27
N GLN A 195 1.91 17.62 28.47
CA GLN A 195 1.00 16.52 28.16
C GLN A 195 0.06 16.83 26.97
N ASN A 196 -0.13 18.10 26.65
CA ASN A 196 -1.09 18.58 25.67
C ASN A 196 -0.38 19.27 24.51
N SER A 197 -0.65 18.79 23.31
CA SER A 197 -0.20 19.41 22.07
C SER A 197 -1.34 19.52 21.06
N PHE A 198 -1.31 20.58 20.27
CA PHE A 198 -2.16 20.77 19.10
C PHE A 198 -1.31 20.53 17.85
N ILE A 199 -1.81 19.71 16.93
CA ILE A 199 -1.09 19.40 15.68
C ILE A 199 -1.97 19.79 14.50
N LEU A 200 -1.52 20.77 13.73
CA LEU A 200 -2.10 21.12 12.45
C LEU A 200 -1.33 20.42 11.34
N ASN A 201 -2.04 19.78 10.39
CA ASN A 201 -1.43 19.06 9.28
C ASN A 201 -2.11 19.46 7.97
N GLY A 202 -1.31 19.75 6.95
CA GLY A 202 -1.73 19.86 5.55
C GLY A 202 -1.06 18.77 4.73
N ASN A 203 -1.80 18.12 3.85
CA ASN A 203 -1.23 17.17 2.89
C ASN A 203 -1.65 17.56 1.48
N PHE A 204 -0.71 17.51 0.55
CA PHE A 204 -0.92 17.64 -0.89
C PHE A 204 -0.60 16.30 -1.53
N VAL A 205 -1.52 15.81 -2.37
CA VAL A 205 -1.37 14.55 -3.10
C VAL A 205 -1.47 14.86 -4.58
N ASN A 206 -0.46 14.45 -5.33
CA ASN A 206 -0.46 14.50 -6.78
C ASN A 206 -0.46 13.07 -7.32
N ASN A 207 -1.53 12.74 -8.05
CA ASN A 207 -1.65 11.48 -8.77
C ASN A 207 -1.17 11.72 -10.19
N ASN A 208 0.14 11.68 -10.45
CA ASN A 208 0.63 11.82 -11.82
C ASN A 208 2.08 11.34 -12.03
N PHE A 209 2.20 10.08 -12.45
CA PHE A 209 3.18 9.66 -13.47
C PHE A 209 2.47 8.67 -14.39
N GLY A 210 1.93 9.18 -15.49
CA GLY A 210 1.27 8.43 -16.56
C GLY A 210 1.23 9.31 -17.81
#